data_AF-A0A2N8HCP4-F1
#
_entry.id   AF-A0A2N8HCP4-F1
#
_cell.length_a   1.000
_cell.length_b   1.000
_cell.length_c   1.000
_cell.angle_alpha   90.00
_cell.angle_beta   90.00
_cell.angle_gamma   90.00
#
_symmetry.space_group_name_H-M   'P 1'
#
loop_
_entity.id
_entity.type
_entity.pdbx_description
1 polymer ?
#
loop_
_entity_poly.entity_id
_entity_poly.type
_entity_poly.pdbx_seq_one_letter_code
_entity_poly.pdbx_strand_id
1 'polypeptide(L)' 'MKAELVEQASKIISEPQMLINVVSRRVAQLNNGRAPLVPTTPHMGNANIALTEIVEGKLVYHAESDSLEEGNQ' A
#
# COMPACT_ATOMS: atom_id res chain seq x y z
N MET A 1 -4.13 12.89 -5.82
CA MET A 1 -4.54 11.53 -5.43
C MET A 1 -5.99 11.34 -5.88
N LYS A 2 -6.31 10.25 -6.58
CA LYS A 2 -7.69 10.01 -7.07
C LYS A 2 -8.51 9.34 -5.96
N ALA A 3 -9.66 9.91 -5.61
CA ALA A 3 -10.54 9.38 -4.57
C ALA A 3 -11.06 7.96 -4.91
N GLU A 4 -11.30 7.70 -6.20
CA GLU A 4 -11.78 6.40 -6.71
C GLU A 4 -10.81 5.25 -6.36
N LEU A 5 -9.51 5.47 -6.50
CA LEU A 5 -8.49 4.45 -6.19
C LEU A 5 -8.45 4.13 -4.70
N VAL A 6 -8.72 5.12 -3.83
CA VAL A 6 -8.79 4.92 -2.39
C VAL A 6 -10.00 4.07 -2.02
N GLU A 7 -11.16 4.35 -2.64
CA GLU A 7 -12.37 3.56 -2.42
C GLU A 7 -12.19 2.10 -2.89
N GLN A 8 -11.56 1.88 -4.05
CA GLN A 8 -11.27 0.55 -4.54
C GLN A 8 -10.25 -0.19 -3.66
N ALA A 9 -9.19 0.49 -3.22
CA ALA A 9 -8.21 -0.12 -2.31
C ALA A 9 -8.81 -0.45 -0.94
N SER A 10 -9.75 0.37 -0.45
CA SER A 10 -10.49 0.14 0.81
C SER A 10 -11.38 -1.12 0.75
N LYS A 11 -11.82 -1.53 -0.45
CA LYS A 11 -12.54 -2.80 -0.64
C LYS A 11 -11.64 -4.04 -0.45
N ILE A 12 -10.32 -3.87 -0.60
CA ILE A 12 -9.32 -4.94 -0.43
C ILE A 12 -8.74 -4.89 0.98
N ILE A 13 -8.33 -3.70 1.42
CA ILE A 13 -7.85 -3.43 2.78
C ILE A 13 -8.94 -2.64 3.50
N SER A 14 -9.86 -3.34 4.15
CA SER A 14 -11.00 -2.73 4.84
C SER A 14 -10.59 -1.88 6.04
N GLU A 15 -9.43 -2.16 6.62
CA GLU A 15 -8.89 -1.42 7.77
C GLU A 15 -8.18 -0.13 7.30
N PRO A 16 -8.74 1.07 7.59
CA PRO A 16 -8.21 2.33 7.05
C PRO A 16 -6.77 2.62 7.52
N GLN A 17 -6.43 2.27 8.76
CA GLN A 17 -5.08 2.47 9.30
C GLN A 17 -4.05 1.61 8.56
N MET A 18 -4.39 0.35 8.31
CA MET A 18 -3.57 -0.57 7.51
C MET A 18 -3.38 -0.06 6.09
N LEU A 19 -4.45 0.40 5.43
CA LEU A 19 -4.38 0.93 4.07
C LEU A 19 -3.41 2.11 3.99
N ILE A 20 -3.50 3.07 4.92
CA ILE A 20 -2.59 4.22 4.99
C ILE A 20 -1.14 3.75 5.17
N ASN A 21 -0.89 2.83 6.10
CA ASN A 21 0.44 2.31 6.37
C ASN A 21 1.06 1.60 5.15
N VAL A 22 0.29 0.73 4.50
CA VAL A 22 0.73 -0.01 3.30
C VAL A 22 1.04 0.95 2.15
N VAL A 23 0.14 1.89 1.87
CA VAL A 23 0.34 2.90 0.82
C VAL A 23 1.56 3.76 1.13
N SER A 24 1.71 4.25 2.36
CA SER A 24 2.84 5.09 2.78
C SER A 24 4.18 4.37 2.61
N ARG A 25 4.29 3.13 3.11
CA ARG A 25 5.48 2.30 2.96
C ARG A 25 5.81 2.05 1.49
N ARG A 26 4.79 1.78 0.66
CA ARG A 26 5.01 1.53 -0.76
C ARG A 26 5.43 2.78 -1.51
N VAL A 27 4.83 3.92 -1.24
CA VAL A 27 5.23 5.22 -1.81
C VAL A 27 6.67 5.54 -1.46
N ALA A 28 7.09 5.30 -0.21
CA ALA A 28 8.49 5.46 0.19
C ALA A 28 9.43 4.56 -0.62
N GLN A 29 9.07 3.29 -0.86
CA GLN A 29 9.88 2.39 -1.69
C GLN A 29 10.02 2.91 -3.13
N LEU A 30 8.92 3.39 -3.74
CA LEU A 30 8.93 3.96 -5.09
C LEU A 30 9.77 5.24 -5.15
N ASN A 31 9.68 6.10 -4.13
CA ASN A 31 10.53 7.29 -4.00
C ASN A 31 12.03 6.94 -3.87
N ASN A 32 12.35 5.79 -3.25
CA ASN A 32 13.72 5.26 -3.16
C ASN A 32 14.18 4.54 -4.44
N GLY A 33 13.39 4.58 -5.53
CA GLY A 33 13.77 4.02 -6.83
C GLY A 33 13.41 2.54 -7.02
N ARG A 34 12.57 1.94 -6.15
CA ARG A 34 12.04 0.61 -6.43
C ARG A 34 11.12 0.64 -7.65
N ALA A 35 11.18 -0.42 -8.46
CA ALA A 35 10.33 -0.56 -9.62
C ALA A 35 8.85 -0.74 -9.21
N PRO A 36 7.91 -0.09 -9.94
CA PRO A 36 6.49 -0.42 -9.90
C PRO A 36 6.22 -1.88 -10.29
N LEU A 37 5.20 -2.49 -9.69
CA LEU A 37 4.70 -3.84 -10.00
C LEU A 37 3.59 -3.83 -11.06
N VAL A 38 3.08 -2.64 -11.39
CA VAL A 38 2.06 -2.40 -12.40
C VAL A 38 2.62 -1.50 -13.51
N PRO A 39 2.11 -1.60 -14.74
CA PRO A 39 2.44 -0.64 -15.79
C PRO A 39 2.09 0.79 -15.35
N THR A 40 3.06 1.70 -15.43
CA THR A 40 2.88 3.10 -15.03
C THR A 40 2.87 4.02 -16.26
N THR A 41 2.21 5.17 -16.12
CA THR A 41 2.26 6.24 -17.12
C THR A 41 3.10 7.40 -16.61
N PRO A 42 3.67 8.25 -17.48
CA PRO A 42 4.52 9.38 -17.07
C PRO A 42 3.85 10.37 -16.11
N HIS A 43 2.51 10.40 -16.08
CA HIS A 43 1.72 11.29 -15.24
C HIS A 43 1.21 10.62 -13.95
N MET A 44 1.60 9.36 -13.70
CA MET A 44 1.12 8.60 -12.54
C MET A 44 2.02 8.87 -11.33
N GLY A 45 1.46 9.52 -10.30
CA GLY A 45 2.18 9.71 -9.05
C GLY A 45 2.35 8.41 -8.25
N ASN A 46 3.41 8.31 -7.44
CA ASN A 46 3.73 7.13 -6.64
C ASN A 46 2.58 6.65 -5.74
N ALA A 47 1.78 7.57 -5.19
CA ALA A 47 0.58 7.22 -4.41
C ALA A 47 -0.47 6.51 -5.26
N ASN A 48 -0.69 6.97 -6.49
CA ASN A 48 -1.60 6.30 -7.41
C ASN A 48 -1.05 4.93 -7.83
N ILE A 49 0.26 4.82 -8.07
CA ILE A 49 0.92 3.54 -8.38
C ILE A 49 0.69 2.55 -7.24
N ALA A 50 1.01 2.93 -6.00
CA ALA A 50 0.81 2.07 -4.83
C ALA A 50 -0.65 1.62 -4.66
N LEU A 51 -1.61 2.54 -4.83
CA LEU A 51 -3.04 2.19 -4.78
C LEU A 51 -3.43 1.23 -5.89
N THR A 52 -2.95 1.42 -7.12
CA THR A 52 -3.22 0.51 -8.24
C THR A 52 -2.63 -0.87 -8.01
N GLU A 53 -1.42 -0.96 -7.44
CA GLU A 53 -0.82 -2.26 -7.08
C GLU A 53 -1.63 -3.01 -6.02
N ILE A 54 -2.26 -2.29 -5.06
CA ILE A 54 -3.20 -2.88 -4.09
C ILE A 54 -4.47 -3.35 -4.80
N VAL A 55 -5.06 -2.51 -5.65
CA VAL A 55 -6.28 -2.83 -6.41
C VAL A 55 -6.11 -4.03 -7.33
N GLU A 56 -4.93 -4.17 -7.97
CA GLU A 56 -4.60 -5.33 -8.80
C GLU A 56 -4.14 -6.55 -7.98
N GLY A 57 -4.01 -6.45 -6.66
CA GLY A 57 -3.54 -7.53 -5.79
C GLY A 57 -2.09 -7.94 -6.04
N LYS A 58 -1.29 -7.09 -6.68
CA LYS A 58 0.14 -7.36 -6.95
C LYS A 58 1.05 -7.00 -5.78
N LEU A 59 0.56 -6.14 -4.88
CA LEU A 59 1.27 -5.79 -3.67
C LEU A 59 0.96 -6.78 -2.56
N VAL A 60 1.97 -7.55 -2.16
CA VAL A 60 1.91 -8.42 -0.98
C VAL A 60 2.22 -7.57 0.25
N TYR A 61 1.23 -7.38 1.12
CA TYR A 61 1.42 -6.80 2.44
C TYR A 61 1.26 -7.90 3.49
N HIS A 62 2.19 -7.95 4.44
CA HIS A 62 2.02 -8.76 5.63
C HIS A 62 1.48 -7.83 6.70
N ALA A 63 0.25 -8.10 7.17
CA ALA A 63 -0.16 -7.54 8.43
C ALA A 63 0.83 -8.11 9.47
N GLU A 64 1.56 -7.25 10.18
CA GLU A 64 2.32 -7.67 11.37
C GLU A 64 1.32 -7.99 12.50
N SER A 65 0.39 -8.90 12.24
CA SER A 65 -0.35 -9.62 13.26
C SER A 65 0.55 -10.79 13.66
N ASP A 66 1.36 -10.57 14.69
CA ASP A 66 1.43 -11.38 15.92
C ASP A 66 2.82 -11.34 16.58
N SER A 67 3.24 -10.17 17.08
CA SER A 67 4.32 -10.11 18.06
C SER A 67 4.07 -8.99 19.07
N LEU A 68 2.94 -9.09 19.77
CA LEU A 68 2.92 -8.70 21.18
C LEU A 68 3.48 -9.88 21.97
N GLU A 69 4.80 -10.04 21.97
CA GLU A 69 5.42 -10.74 23.10
C GLU A 69 5.21 -9.83 24.30
N GLU A 70 4.23 -10.17 25.12
CA GLU A 70 4.13 -9.78 26.51
C GLU A 70 5.42 -10.20 27.24
N GLY A 71 6.45 -9.37 27.13
CA GLY A 71 7.62 -9.42 28.00
C GLY A 71 7.27 -8.81 29.35
N ASN A 72 6.33 -9.41 30.08
CA ASN A 72 6.23 -9.24 31.52
C ASN A 72 7.12 -10.29 32.19
N GLN A 73 8.34 -9.89 32.56
CA GLN A 73 9.07 -10.43 33.71
C GLN A 73 10.03 -9.40 34.29
#